data_AF-A0A316WEZ3-F1
#
_entry.id   AF-A0A316WEZ3-F1
#
_cell.length_a   1.000
_cell.length_b   1.000
_cell.length_c   1.000
_cell.angle_alpha   90.00
_cell.angle_beta   90.00
_cell.angle_gamma   90.00
#
_symmetry.space_group_name_H-M   'P 1'
#
loop_
_entity.id
_entity.type
_entity.pdbx_description
1 polymer ?
#
loop_
_entity_poly.entity_id
_entity_poly.type
_entity_poly.pdbx_seq_one_letter_code
_entity_poly.pdbx_strand_id
1 'polypeptide(L)'
;MKNIKFLIIILFIAGFIQSCDDKITSLEDLNTAPYFQYFRKSSINWETPGDVPIQDSAKVYNSYNNATYPAILRIKDANYNISKINIISNDTQNSFFVNDNVYYNNYEIDNSEEFNIAFRNNTAGTFDYKVSASDDFDKSNRMAFRITFKPNQDPIARLNISIVNSTTRNYLLNAHSSIDRDQSIGGSIVEYEYTIDNVIIHTSQPQINHIFTRGNHTVKLRVKDNDNVWSPYVQYSVTVI
;
A
#
# COMPACT_ATOMS: atom_id res chain seq x y z
N MET A 1 -13.23 -15.96 -78.18
CA MET A 1 -12.12 -16.20 -77.22
C MET A 1 -11.90 -15.00 -76.29
N LYS A 2 -12.91 -14.66 -75.50
CA LYS A 2 -12.83 -13.74 -74.34
C LYS A 2 -13.71 -14.44 -73.28
N ASN A 3 -13.32 -14.40 -72.00
CA ASN A 3 -14.05 -14.92 -70.82
C ASN A 3 -13.43 -16.11 -70.05
N ILE A 4 -12.16 -16.48 -70.27
CA ILE A 4 -11.47 -17.48 -69.40
C ILE A 4 -10.40 -16.87 -68.48
N LYS A 5 -9.95 -15.62 -68.74
CA LYS A 5 -8.88 -14.98 -67.94
C LYS A 5 -9.37 -14.23 -66.69
N PHE A 6 -10.67 -13.96 -66.54
CA PHE A 6 -11.19 -13.19 -65.39
C PHE A 6 -11.64 -14.08 -64.21
N LEU A 7 -11.92 -15.37 -64.47
CA LEU A 7 -12.37 -16.32 -63.43
C LEU A 7 -11.21 -16.86 -62.58
N ILE A 8 -9.98 -16.88 -63.11
CA ILE A 8 -8.80 -17.41 -62.41
C ILE A 8 -8.24 -16.41 -61.38
N ILE A 9 -8.42 -15.10 -61.60
CA ILE A 9 -7.93 -14.07 -60.67
C ILE A 9 -8.86 -13.93 -59.44
N ILE A 10 -10.17 -14.15 -59.60
CA ILE A 10 -11.13 -14.15 -58.49
C ILE A 10 -10.97 -15.41 -57.62
N LEU A 11 -10.66 -16.57 -58.21
CA LEU A 11 -10.42 -17.80 -57.44
C LEU A 11 -9.11 -17.75 -56.63
N PHE A 12 -8.08 -17.05 -57.11
CA PHE A 12 -6.85 -16.85 -56.36
C PHE A 12 -7.02 -15.88 -55.19
N ILE A 13 -7.79 -14.81 -55.34
CA ILE A 13 -8.06 -13.88 -54.23
C ILE A 13 -8.95 -14.55 -53.17
N ALA A 14 -9.98 -15.30 -53.56
CA ALA A 14 -10.86 -16.02 -52.63
C ALA A 14 -10.13 -17.10 -51.80
N GLY A 15 -9.17 -17.81 -52.39
CA GLY A 15 -8.36 -18.80 -51.67
C GLY A 15 -7.40 -18.21 -50.63
N PHE A 16 -6.95 -16.97 -50.81
CA PHE A 16 -6.13 -16.28 -49.81
C PHE A 16 -6.94 -15.74 -48.62
N ILE A 17 -8.22 -15.40 -48.81
CA ILE A 17 -9.07 -14.91 -47.70
C ILE A 17 -9.46 -16.07 -46.77
N GLN A 18 -9.82 -17.23 -47.32
CA GLN A 18 -10.11 -18.43 -46.50
C GLN A 18 -8.84 -18.97 -45.81
N SER A 19 -7.70 -18.96 -46.50
CA SER A 19 -6.44 -19.46 -45.92
C SER A 19 -5.87 -18.56 -44.81
N CYS A 20 -6.17 -17.25 -44.82
CA CYS A 20 -5.80 -16.35 -43.72
C CYS A 20 -6.73 -16.53 -42.51
N ASP A 21 -8.02 -16.77 -42.73
CA ASP A 21 -9.02 -16.99 -41.67
C ASP A 21 -8.68 -18.25 -40.86
N ASP A 22 -8.45 -19.38 -41.55
CA ASP A 22 -8.08 -20.65 -40.91
C ASP A 22 -6.76 -20.56 -40.11
N LYS A 23 -5.83 -19.71 -40.57
CA LYS A 23 -4.55 -19.48 -39.87
C LYS A 23 -4.74 -18.63 -38.61
N ILE A 24 -5.55 -17.57 -38.65
CA ILE A 24 -5.82 -16.74 -37.47
C ILE A 24 -6.55 -17.58 -36.41
N THR A 25 -7.58 -18.33 -36.79
CA THR A 25 -8.28 -19.23 -35.87
C THR A 25 -7.35 -20.29 -35.27
N SER A 26 -6.44 -20.85 -36.05
CA SER A 26 -5.45 -21.81 -35.52
C SER A 26 -4.47 -21.20 -34.51
N LEU A 27 -4.16 -19.91 -34.63
CA LEU A 27 -3.32 -19.19 -33.67
C LEU A 27 -4.11 -18.83 -32.41
N GLU A 28 -5.38 -18.46 -32.54
CA GLU A 28 -6.29 -18.22 -31.42
C GLU A 28 -6.46 -19.47 -30.53
N ASP A 29 -6.57 -20.65 -31.14
CA ASP A 29 -6.71 -21.93 -30.41
C ASP A 29 -5.47 -22.29 -29.59
N LEU A 30 -4.28 -21.85 -30.01
CA LEU A 30 -3.02 -22.03 -29.30
C LEU A 30 -2.74 -20.93 -28.26
N ASN A 31 -3.54 -19.85 -28.27
CA ASN A 31 -3.38 -18.73 -27.37
C ASN A 31 -3.97 -19.03 -25.98
N THR A 32 -3.31 -18.58 -24.92
CA THR A 32 -3.78 -18.70 -23.54
C THR A 32 -3.90 -17.34 -22.89
N ALA A 33 -4.93 -17.14 -22.06
CA ALA A 33 -5.09 -15.87 -21.37
C ALA A 33 -3.89 -15.59 -20.45
N PRO A 34 -3.49 -14.32 -20.28
CA PRO A 34 -2.48 -13.95 -19.31
C PRO A 34 -2.90 -14.36 -17.89
N TYR A 35 -1.94 -14.57 -17.00
CA TYR A 35 -2.19 -14.88 -15.59
C TYR A 35 -1.36 -14.01 -14.67
N PHE A 36 -1.88 -13.80 -13.46
CA PHE A 36 -1.28 -12.94 -12.45
C PHE A 36 -0.47 -13.74 -11.44
N GLN A 37 0.58 -13.11 -10.93
CA GLN A 37 1.24 -13.47 -9.69
C GLN A 37 1.42 -12.22 -8.83
N TYR A 38 1.45 -12.39 -7.51
CA TYR A 38 1.67 -11.28 -6.58
C TYR A 38 2.45 -11.72 -5.34
N PHE A 39 2.98 -10.74 -4.63
CA PHE A 39 3.53 -10.92 -3.28
C PHE A 39 2.52 -10.53 -2.21
N ARG A 40 2.32 -11.41 -1.22
CA ARG A 40 1.73 -11.02 0.07
C ARG A 40 2.81 -10.50 1.00
N LYS A 41 2.47 -9.55 1.87
CA LYS A 41 3.38 -9.04 2.91
C LYS A 41 3.99 -10.16 3.79
N SER A 42 3.28 -11.28 3.95
CA SER A 42 3.69 -12.44 4.75
C SER A 42 4.50 -13.49 3.98
N SER A 43 4.74 -13.31 2.68
CA SER A 43 5.35 -14.32 1.80
C SER A 43 6.54 -13.75 1.03
N ILE A 44 7.54 -14.59 0.80
CA ILE A 44 8.69 -14.30 -0.06
C ILE A 44 8.58 -14.97 -1.44
N ASN A 45 7.46 -15.66 -1.70
CA ASN A 45 7.21 -16.38 -2.93
C ASN A 45 6.10 -15.70 -3.73
N TRP A 46 6.19 -15.84 -5.05
CA TRP A 46 5.10 -15.48 -5.95
C TRP A 46 3.91 -16.40 -5.74
N GLU A 47 2.74 -15.81 -5.60
CA GLU A 47 1.48 -16.53 -5.42
C GLU A 47 0.53 -16.24 -6.58
N THR A 48 -0.20 -17.27 -7.02
CA THR A 48 -1.29 -17.11 -7.99
C THR A 48 -2.55 -16.67 -7.23
N PRO A 49 -3.25 -15.60 -7.66
CA PRO A 49 -4.51 -15.22 -7.05
C PRO A 49 -5.58 -16.26 -7.32
N GLY A 50 -6.41 -16.53 -6.32
CA GLY A 50 -7.63 -17.33 -6.50
C GLY A 50 -8.81 -16.47 -6.97
N ASP A 51 -10.01 -17.07 -6.95
CA ASP A 51 -11.23 -16.41 -7.43
C ASP A 51 -11.78 -15.31 -6.50
N VAL A 52 -11.28 -15.25 -5.26
CA VAL A 52 -11.71 -14.30 -4.23
C VAL A 52 -10.73 -13.12 -4.16
N PRO A 53 -11.21 -11.87 -3.96
CA PRO A 53 -10.32 -10.74 -3.76
C PRO A 53 -9.34 -10.96 -2.60
N ILE A 54 -8.10 -10.54 -2.82
CA ILE A 54 -7.07 -10.48 -1.79
C ILE A 54 -7.48 -9.43 -0.78
N GLN A 55 -7.69 -9.83 0.47
CA GLN A 55 -8.17 -8.96 1.54
C GLN A 55 -7.02 -8.52 2.44
N ASP A 56 -6.92 -7.21 2.67
CA ASP A 56 -5.99 -6.64 3.64
C ASP A 56 -6.50 -5.27 4.15
N SER A 57 -5.71 -4.59 4.98
CA SER A 57 -6.01 -3.27 5.50
C SER A 57 -4.81 -2.34 5.46
N ALA A 58 -5.10 -1.04 5.36
CA ALA A 58 -4.13 0.03 5.35
C ALA A 58 -4.63 1.24 6.13
N LYS A 59 -3.74 2.16 6.45
CA LYS A 59 -4.10 3.43 7.07
C LYS A 59 -4.61 4.43 6.02
N VAL A 60 -5.57 5.26 6.42
CA VAL A 60 -6.03 6.38 5.59
C VAL A 60 -4.90 7.36 5.36
N TYR A 61 -4.72 7.75 4.10
CA TYR A 61 -3.80 8.81 3.70
C TYR A 61 -4.31 10.19 4.13
N ASN A 62 -3.40 11.08 4.56
CA ASN A 62 -3.69 12.51 4.74
C ASN A 62 -2.43 13.36 4.49
N SER A 63 -2.50 14.68 4.71
CA SER A 63 -1.35 15.57 4.46
C SER A 63 -0.12 15.33 5.36
N TYR A 64 -0.24 14.55 6.44
CA TYR A 64 0.82 14.29 7.41
C TYR A 64 1.44 12.90 7.24
N ASN A 65 0.65 11.91 6.84
CA ASN A 65 1.12 10.55 6.57
C ASN A 65 1.02 10.22 5.07
N ASN A 66 2.02 9.53 4.50
CA ASN A 66 1.96 9.05 3.11
C ASN A 66 1.47 7.59 3.03
N ALA A 67 0.46 7.22 3.82
CA ALA A 67 0.00 5.84 3.88
C ALA A 67 -0.49 5.34 2.52
N THR A 68 -0.04 4.13 2.17
CA THR A 68 -0.45 3.40 0.97
C THR A 68 -0.45 1.90 1.27
N TYR A 69 -1.22 1.15 0.50
CA TYR A 69 -1.13 -0.32 0.46
C TYR A 69 -0.32 -0.74 -0.78
N PRO A 70 0.96 -1.09 -0.63
CA PRO A 70 1.78 -1.55 -1.75
C PRO A 70 1.43 -2.98 -2.15
N ALA A 71 1.32 -3.23 -3.44
CA ALA A 71 1.19 -4.54 -4.05
C ALA A 71 2.19 -4.66 -5.21
N ILE A 72 3.00 -5.72 -5.18
CA ILE A 72 3.94 -6.05 -6.25
C ILE A 72 3.26 -7.11 -7.11
N LEU A 73 3.05 -6.79 -8.38
CA LEU A 73 2.39 -7.66 -9.34
C LEU A 73 3.32 -8.05 -10.47
N ARG A 74 3.09 -9.25 -10.98
CA ARG A 74 3.69 -9.78 -12.19
C ARG A 74 2.59 -10.37 -13.04
N ILE A 75 2.60 -10.04 -14.32
CA ILE A 75 1.74 -10.66 -15.32
C ILE A 75 2.63 -11.59 -16.13
N LYS A 76 2.15 -12.80 -16.34
CA LYS A 76 2.80 -13.78 -17.19
C LYS A 76 1.83 -14.20 -18.27
N ASP A 77 2.39 -14.38 -19.43
CA ASP A 77 1.67 -14.86 -20.59
C ASP A 77 2.62 -15.80 -21.34
N ALA A 78 2.09 -16.97 -21.72
CA ALA A 78 2.87 -17.99 -22.40
C ALA A 78 3.15 -17.61 -23.86
N ASN A 79 2.30 -16.75 -24.43
CA ASN A 79 2.32 -16.35 -25.83
C ASN A 79 3.09 -15.04 -26.07
N TYR A 80 3.46 -14.32 -25.01
CA TYR A 80 4.18 -13.04 -25.03
C TYR A 80 3.48 -11.95 -25.86
N ASN A 81 2.15 -11.91 -25.81
CA ASN A 81 1.27 -11.03 -26.58
C ASN A 81 0.30 -10.23 -25.69
N ILE A 82 0.70 -9.89 -24.46
CA ILE A 82 -0.07 -8.99 -23.58
C ILE A 82 -0.27 -7.67 -24.30
N SER A 83 -1.52 -7.31 -24.59
CA SER A 83 -1.86 -6.08 -25.31
C SER A 83 -2.14 -4.92 -24.36
N LYS A 84 -2.80 -5.21 -23.24
CA LYS A 84 -3.37 -4.16 -22.38
C LYS A 84 -3.49 -4.60 -20.93
N ILE A 85 -3.18 -3.68 -20.01
CA ILE A 85 -3.39 -3.84 -18.56
C ILE A 85 -4.30 -2.72 -18.08
N ASN A 86 -5.39 -3.04 -17.38
CA ASN A 86 -6.25 -2.05 -16.73
C ASN A 86 -6.29 -2.21 -15.22
N ILE A 87 -6.21 -1.10 -14.50
CA ILE A 87 -6.46 -1.03 -13.06
C ILE A 87 -7.69 -0.17 -12.82
N ILE A 88 -8.78 -0.77 -12.35
CA ILE A 88 -10.06 -0.10 -12.11
C ILE A 88 -10.41 -0.10 -10.63
N SER A 89 -10.87 1.04 -10.14
CA SER A 89 -11.44 1.22 -8.80
C SER A 89 -12.97 1.31 -8.84
N ASN A 90 -13.65 0.86 -7.78
CA ASN A 90 -15.09 1.05 -7.60
C ASN A 90 -15.50 2.44 -7.06
N ASP A 91 -14.53 3.29 -6.68
CA ASP A 91 -14.75 4.65 -6.16
C ASP A 91 -13.82 5.65 -6.85
N THR A 92 -14.36 6.84 -7.14
CA THR A 92 -13.69 7.96 -7.82
C THR A 92 -12.69 8.73 -6.97
N GLN A 93 -12.77 8.60 -5.64
CA GLN A 93 -11.78 9.17 -4.71
C GLN A 93 -10.56 8.28 -4.53
N ASN A 94 -10.65 7.02 -4.97
CA ASN A 94 -9.53 6.10 -4.86
C ASN A 94 -8.42 6.52 -5.83
N SER A 95 -7.21 6.54 -5.30
CA SER A 95 -6.01 6.76 -6.09
C SER A 95 -5.09 5.56 -5.99
N PHE A 96 -4.25 5.38 -6.99
CA PHE A 96 -3.17 4.43 -6.93
C PHE A 96 -1.95 4.97 -7.68
N PHE A 97 -0.77 4.54 -7.26
CA PHE A 97 0.49 4.86 -7.90
C PHE A 97 0.89 3.73 -8.84
N VAL A 98 1.32 4.07 -10.05
CA VAL A 98 2.09 3.16 -10.89
C VAL A 98 3.33 3.88 -11.39
N ASN A 99 4.51 3.30 -11.11
CA ASN A 99 5.82 3.87 -11.48
C ASN A 99 5.91 5.39 -11.17
N ASP A 100 5.58 5.73 -9.92
CA ASP A 100 5.59 7.09 -9.34
C ASP A 100 4.52 8.08 -9.81
N ASN A 101 3.68 7.70 -10.77
CA ASN A 101 2.55 8.53 -11.23
C ASN A 101 1.25 8.16 -10.51
N VAL A 102 0.47 9.18 -10.14
CA VAL A 102 -0.84 9.00 -9.48
C VAL A 102 -1.93 8.91 -10.54
N TYR A 103 -2.75 7.88 -10.43
CA TYR A 103 -3.93 7.66 -11.26
C TYR A 103 -5.19 7.61 -10.41
N TYR A 104 -6.31 7.96 -11.06
CA TYR A 104 -7.65 7.94 -10.47
C TYR A 104 -8.55 7.10 -11.35
N ASN A 105 -9.35 6.23 -10.74
CA ASN A 105 -10.31 5.34 -11.40
C ASN A 105 -9.73 4.27 -12.32
N ASN A 106 -8.97 4.69 -13.34
CA ASN A 106 -8.45 3.83 -14.40
C ASN A 106 -6.98 4.14 -14.69
N TYR A 107 -6.25 3.11 -15.09
CA TYR A 107 -4.94 3.23 -15.70
C TYR A 107 -4.75 2.13 -16.72
N GLU A 108 -4.23 2.48 -17.89
CA GLU A 108 -4.03 1.60 -19.03
C GLU A 108 -2.54 1.61 -19.43
N ILE A 109 -1.95 0.43 -19.63
CA ILE A 109 -0.59 0.26 -20.15
C ILE A 109 -0.60 -0.75 -21.28
N ASP A 110 0.24 -0.49 -22.28
CA ASP A 110 0.60 -1.44 -23.33
C ASP A 110 1.94 -2.12 -22.96
N ASN A 111 2.02 -3.45 -23.05
CA ASN A 111 3.26 -4.25 -22.98
C ASN A 111 4.12 -4.14 -21.70
N SER A 112 3.61 -4.50 -20.51
CA SER A 112 4.43 -4.63 -19.27
C SER A 112 4.29 -6.00 -18.60
N GLU A 113 5.41 -6.62 -18.19
CA GLU A 113 5.43 -7.91 -17.48
C GLU A 113 5.44 -7.78 -15.95
N GLU A 114 5.96 -6.68 -15.40
CA GLU A 114 6.09 -6.45 -13.96
C GLU A 114 5.87 -4.99 -13.62
N PHE A 115 5.08 -4.73 -12.57
CA PHE A 115 4.85 -3.36 -12.12
C PHE A 115 4.46 -3.33 -10.65
N ASN A 116 4.84 -2.23 -10.00
CA ASN A 116 4.46 -1.94 -8.62
C ASN A 116 3.20 -1.08 -8.63
N ILE A 117 2.21 -1.48 -7.85
CA ILE A 117 1.04 -0.67 -7.56
C ILE A 117 1.08 -0.30 -6.09
N ALA A 118 0.71 0.94 -5.76
CA ALA A 118 0.38 1.29 -4.38
C ALA A 118 -1.01 1.90 -4.34
N PHE A 119 -1.94 1.27 -3.61
CA PHE A 119 -3.32 1.74 -3.48
C PHE A 119 -3.44 2.74 -2.34
N ARG A 120 -4.28 3.76 -2.51
CA ARG A 120 -4.42 4.86 -1.56
C ARG A 120 -5.86 5.36 -1.48
N ASN A 121 -6.24 5.75 -0.27
CA ASN A 121 -7.53 6.39 -0.01
C ASN A 121 -7.39 7.45 1.08
N ASN A 122 -8.07 8.58 0.89
CA ASN A 122 -8.15 9.69 1.86
C ASN A 122 -9.38 9.58 2.78
N THR A 123 -10.21 8.55 2.60
CA THR A 123 -11.38 8.25 3.42
C THR A 123 -11.29 6.84 4.00
N ALA A 124 -11.87 6.66 5.18
CA ALA A 124 -12.01 5.34 5.78
C ALA A 124 -13.13 4.56 5.07
N GLY A 125 -12.92 3.27 4.87
CA GLY A 125 -13.87 2.43 4.15
C GLY A 125 -13.24 1.15 3.62
N THR A 126 -14.05 0.33 2.95
CA THR A 126 -13.56 -0.87 2.25
C THR A 126 -13.79 -0.69 0.76
N PHE A 127 -12.72 -0.84 -0.03
CA PHE A 127 -12.74 -0.55 -1.46
C PHE A 127 -12.19 -1.72 -2.26
N ASP A 128 -12.77 -1.91 -3.45
CA ASP A 128 -12.40 -2.96 -4.37
C ASP A 128 -11.58 -2.37 -5.53
N TYR A 129 -10.39 -2.92 -5.74
CA TYR A 129 -9.52 -2.61 -6.85
C TYR A 129 -9.39 -3.84 -7.74
N LYS A 130 -9.63 -3.68 -9.03
CA LYS A 130 -9.55 -4.76 -10.02
C LYS A 130 -8.39 -4.49 -10.95
N VAL A 131 -7.53 -5.47 -11.11
CA VAL A 131 -6.46 -5.45 -12.10
C VAL A 131 -6.80 -6.50 -13.15
N SER A 132 -6.78 -6.11 -14.41
CA SER A 132 -7.06 -6.99 -15.54
C SER A 132 -5.99 -6.86 -16.60
N ALA A 133 -5.72 -7.96 -17.29
CA ALA A 133 -4.80 -8.02 -18.41
C ALA A 133 -5.48 -8.75 -19.56
N SER A 134 -5.31 -8.25 -20.77
CA SER A 134 -5.74 -8.89 -22.02
C SER A 134 -4.57 -9.03 -22.97
N ASP A 135 -4.67 -10.01 -23.86
CA ASP A 135 -3.72 -10.23 -24.95
C ASP A 135 -4.25 -9.69 -26.30
N ASP A 136 -3.45 -9.85 -27.36
CA ASP A 136 -3.78 -9.43 -28.73
C ASP A 136 -4.98 -10.18 -29.35
N PHE A 137 -5.44 -11.26 -28.72
CA PHE A 137 -6.63 -12.04 -29.12
C PHE A 137 -7.80 -11.83 -28.15
N ASP A 138 -7.78 -10.75 -27.35
CA ASP A 138 -8.79 -10.38 -26.35
C ASP A 138 -9.04 -11.42 -25.24
N LYS A 139 -8.21 -12.47 -25.12
CA LYS A 139 -8.29 -13.35 -23.95
C LYS A 139 -7.75 -12.59 -22.75
N SER A 140 -8.46 -12.69 -21.63
CA SER A 140 -8.18 -11.86 -20.47
C SER A 140 -8.34 -12.60 -19.16
N ASN A 141 -7.65 -12.08 -18.16
CA ASN A 141 -7.78 -12.51 -16.79
C ASN A 141 -7.78 -11.30 -15.87
N ARG A 142 -8.19 -11.51 -14.62
CA ARG A 142 -8.27 -10.46 -13.62
C ARG A 142 -7.96 -10.99 -12.23
N MET A 143 -7.48 -10.08 -11.40
CA MET A 143 -7.40 -10.27 -9.96
C MET A 143 -8.01 -9.07 -9.26
N ALA A 144 -8.34 -9.23 -7.97
CA ALA A 144 -8.94 -8.17 -7.19
C ALA A 144 -8.28 -8.04 -5.82
N PHE A 145 -8.19 -6.80 -5.34
CA PHE A 145 -7.86 -6.45 -3.97
C PHE A 145 -9.09 -5.85 -3.32
N ARG A 146 -9.32 -6.23 -2.06
CA ARG A 146 -10.31 -5.62 -1.18
C ARG A 146 -9.58 -5.05 0.02
N ILE A 147 -9.46 -3.73 0.09
CA ILE A 147 -8.63 -3.07 1.09
C ILE A 147 -9.52 -2.26 2.02
N THR A 148 -9.41 -2.53 3.33
CA THR A 148 -10.05 -1.73 4.36
C THR A 148 -9.11 -0.63 4.84
N PHE A 149 -9.39 0.63 4.47
CA PHE A 149 -8.69 1.80 4.98
C PHE A 149 -9.27 2.22 6.33
N LYS A 150 -8.42 2.26 7.35
CA LYS A 150 -8.80 2.58 8.73
C LYS A 150 -8.33 3.99 9.12
N PRO A 151 -9.15 4.75 9.86
CA PRO A 151 -8.75 6.07 10.34
C PRO A 151 -7.62 5.97 11.36
N ASN A 152 -6.95 7.11 11.59
CA ASN A 152 -5.97 7.24 12.65
C ASN A 152 -6.55 6.87 14.03
N GLN A 153 -5.73 6.26 14.87
CA GLN A 153 -6.04 6.07 16.28
C GLN A 153 -5.01 6.78 17.16
N ASP A 154 -5.48 7.65 18.06
CA ASP A 154 -4.60 8.38 18.99
C ASP A 154 -3.61 7.44 19.69
N PRO A 155 -2.34 7.85 19.84
CA PRO A 155 -1.33 7.02 20.47
C PRO A 155 -1.54 6.96 21.99
N ILE A 156 -0.88 6.00 22.63
CA ILE A 156 -0.92 5.83 24.09
C ILE A 156 0.47 6.11 24.66
N ALA A 157 0.59 7.20 25.43
CA ALA A 157 1.79 7.49 26.19
C ALA A 157 1.95 6.52 27.37
N ARG A 158 3.18 6.06 27.59
CA ARG A 158 3.57 5.30 28.80
C ARG A 158 4.91 5.81 29.27
N LEU A 159 5.02 6.16 30.56
CA LEU A 159 6.24 6.66 31.15
C LEU A 159 6.68 5.77 32.31
N ASN A 160 7.94 5.39 32.31
CA ASN A 160 8.63 4.82 33.46
C ASN A 160 9.70 5.81 33.93
N ILE A 161 9.75 6.09 35.23
CA ILE A 161 10.75 6.97 35.83
C ILE A 161 11.60 6.12 36.76
N SER A 162 12.91 6.13 36.55
CA SER A 162 13.86 5.35 37.35
C SER A 162 15.07 6.19 37.73
N ILE A 163 15.63 5.94 38.92
CA ILE A 163 16.83 6.62 39.38
C ILE A 163 18.06 5.99 38.70
N VAL A 164 18.91 6.81 38.10
CA VAL A 164 20.17 6.39 37.47
C VAL A 164 21.34 6.62 38.42
N ASN A 165 21.36 7.78 39.09
CA ASN A 165 22.39 8.12 40.07
C ASN A 165 21.78 8.94 41.20
N SER A 166 21.77 8.38 42.41
CA SER A 166 21.19 9.01 43.59
C SER A 166 22.00 10.21 44.10
N THR A 167 23.32 10.18 44.00
CA THR A 167 24.20 11.28 44.45
C THR A 167 23.95 12.55 43.65
N THR A 168 23.77 12.41 42.32
CA THR A 168 23.48 13.54 41.44
C THR A 168 21.98 13.77 41.26
N ARG A 169 21.10 12.95 41.86
CA ARG A 169 19.65 12.95 41.63
C ARG A 169 19.29 12.88 40.14
N ASN A 170 20.06 12.09 39.39
CA ASN A 170 19.81 11.86 37.97
C ASN A 170 18.79 10.73 37.80
N TYR A 171 17.73 11.00 37.06
CA TYR A 171 16.65 10.07 36.74
C TYR A 171 16.53 9.91 35.23
N LEU A 172 16.23 8.69 34.81
CA LEU A 172 15.83 8.36 33.46
C LEU A 172 14.31 8.42 33.37
N LEU A 173 13.82 9.26 32.46
CA LEU A 173 12.41 9.34 32.06
C LEU A 173 12.30 8.54 30.76
N ASN A 174 11.67 7.36 30.83
CA ASN A 174 11.64 6.39 29.75
C ASN A 174 10.22 6.19 29.21
N ALA A 175 9.99 6.68 28.00
CA ALA A 175 8.74 6.57 27.26
C ALA A 175 8.71 5.46 26.21
N HIS A 176 9.72 4.58 26.16
CA HIS A 176 9.88 3.58 25.10
C HIS A 176 8.69 2.61 24.96
N SER A 177 7.94 2.39 26.03
CA SER A 177 6.74 1.54 26.01
C SER A 177 5.48 2.27 25.50
N SER A 178 5.57 3.53 25.09
CA SER A 178 4.48 4.22 24.40
C SER A 178 4.19 3.52 23.08
N ILE A 179 2.92 3.49 22.67
CA ILE A 179 2.49 2.76 21.46
C ILE A 179 1.60 3.62 20.58
N ASP A 180 1.76 3.44 19.28
CA ASP A 180 0.74 3.80 18.30
C ASP A 180 -0.19 2.59 18.11
N ARG A 181 -1.50 2.81 18.18
CA ARG A 181 -2.48 1.71 18.11
C ARG A 181 -2.65 1.15 16.72
N ASP A 182 -2.34 1.92 15.69
CA ASP A 182 -2.45 1.49 14.29
C ASP A 182 -1.08 1.20 13.65
N GLN A 183 -0.07 0.89 14.48
CA GLN A 183 1.28 0.50 14.04
C GLN A 183 1.30 -0.61 12.99
N SER A 184 0.40 -1.60 13.07
CA SER A 184 0.35 -2.72 12.11
C SER A 184 0.06 -2.28 10.68
N ILE A 185 -0.57 -1.11 10.51
CA ILE A 185 -1.00 -0.54 9.23
C ILE A 185 -0.30 0.78 8.90
N GLY A 186 0.79 1.13 9.61
CA GLY A 186 1.64 2.28 9.30
C GLY A 186 1.65 3.39 10.35
N GLY A 187 0.99 3.21 11.50
CA GLY A 187 1.13 4.09 12.66
C GLY A 187 2.54 4.14 13.23
N SER A 188 2.94 5.29 13.75
CA SER A 188 4.21 5.43 14.46
C SER A 188 4.21 6.67 15.34
N ILE A 189 4.88 6.59 16.49
CA ILE A 189 5.17 7.75 17.32
C ILE A 189 6.36 8.50 16.71
N VAL A 190 6.18 9.80 16.47
CA VAL A 190 7.19 10.67 15.85
C VAL A 190 7.74 11.72 16.81
N GLU A 191 7.05 11.99 17.92
CA GLU A 191 7.45 13.01 18.89
C GLU A 191 7.02 12.66 20.32
N TYR A 192 7.85 13.06 21.28
CA TYR A 192 7.61 12.95 22.71
C TYR A 192 7.67 14.35 23.32
N GLU A 193 6.71 14.65 24.18
CA GLU A 193 6.70 15.89 24.97
C GLU A 193 6.73 15.53 26.45
N TYR A 194 7.84 15.87 27.11
CA TYR A 194 8.00 15.75 28.55
C TYR A 194 7.75 17.12 29.19
N THR A 195 6.93 17.16 30.23
CA THR A 195 6.72 18.37 31.01
C THR A 195 7.16 18.12 32.45
N ILE A 196 8.20 18.82 32.90
CA ILE A 196 8.78 18.67 34.23
C ILE A 196 8.62 20.01 34.96
N ASP A 197 7.79 20.06 36.00
CA ASP A 197 7.47 21.30 36.74
C ASP A 197 7.14 22.50 35.83
N ASN A 198 6.34 22.23 34.80
CA ASN A 198 5.90 23.19 33.76
C ASN A 198 6.96 23.55 32.71
N VAL A 199 8.16 22.99 32.76
CA VAL A 199 9.15 23.09 31.68
C VAL A 199 8.87 22.01 30.64
N ILE A 200 8.61 22.43 29.40
CA ILE A 200 8.27 21.55 28.28
C ILE A 200 9.54 21.21 27.48
N ILE A 201 9.71 19.93 27.16
CA ILE A 201 10.81 19.39 26.36
C ILE A 201 10.21 18.55 25.24
N HIS A 202 10.40 19.00 24.01
CA HIS A 202 10.07 18.24 22.79
C HIS A 202 11.29 17.46 22.31
N THR A 203 11.11 16.20 21.94
CA THR A 203 12.19 15.36 21.42
C THR A 203 11.64 14.22 20.56
N SER A 204 12.44 13.73 19.62
CA SER A 204 12.16 12.47 18.91
C SER A 204 12.63 11.24 19.70
N GLN A 205 13.41 11.44 20.76
CA GLN A 205 13.95 10.36 21.57
C GLN A 205 12.94 9.90 22.63
N PRO A 206 12.70 8.60 22.77
CA PRO A 206 11.78 8.06 23.77
C PRO A 206 12.32 8.14 25.19
N GLN A 207 13.50 8.73 25.41
CA GLN A 207 14.18 8.74 26.70
C GLN A 207 14.93 10.05 26.90
N ILE A 208 14.84 10.61 28.11
CA ILE A 208 15.67 11.73 28.55
C ILE A 208 16.21 11.48 29.95
N ASN A 209 17.43 11.96 30.23
CA ASN A 209 17.94 12.09 31.59
C ASN A 209 17.54 13.45 32.16
N HIS A 210 17.18 13.49 33.43
CA HIS A 210 16.87 14.72 34.13
C HIS A 210 17.43 14.68 35.56
N ILE A 211 18.08 15.78 35.96
CA ILE A 211 18.56 15.96 37.33
C ILE A 211 17.52 16.78 38.10
N PHE A 212 16.89 16.15 39.08
CA PHE A 212 15.92 16.82 39.94
C PHE A 212 16.59 17.55 41.11
N THR A 213 15.97 18.63 41.56
CA THR A 213 16.27 19.22 42.87
C THR A 213 15.60 18.38 43.98
N ARG A 214 15.81 18.73 45.25
CA ARG A 214 15.10 18.07 46.36
C ARG A 214 13.68 18.60 46.42
N GLY A 215 12.73 17.71 46.69
CA GLY A 215 11.32 18.06 46.83
C GLY A 215 10.39 17.19 45.99
N ASN A 216 9.17 17.69 45.79
CA ASN A 216 8.15 17.04 44.99
C ASN A 216 8.10 17.68 43.60
N HIS A 217 8.15 16.83 42.58
CA HIS A 217 8.13 17.22 41.18
C HIS A 217 6.95 16.59 40.47
N THR A 218 6.40 17.30 39.50
CA THR A 218 5.38 16.76 38.60
C THR A 218 5.98 16.52 37.23
N VAL A 219 5.89 15.28 36.76
CA VAL A 219 6.32 14.88 35.41
C VAL A 219 5.10 14.46 34.62
N LYS A 220 4.90 15.06 33.45
CA LYS A 220 3.90 14.65 32.47
C LYS A 220 4.57 14.20 31.18
N LEU A 221 3.92 13.29 30.48
CA LEU A 221 4.31 12.85 29.14
C LEU A 221 3.07 12.81 28.25
N ARG A 222 3.20 13.29 27.01
CA ARG A 222 2.34 12.87 25.89
C ARG A 222 3.20 12.58 24.68
N VAL A 223 2.65 11.80 23.75
CA VAL A 223 3.35 11.39 22.52
C VAL A 223 2.50 11.77 21.30
N LYS A 224 3.15 12.07 20.19
CA LYS A 224 2.50 12.43 18.92
C LYS A 224 2.73 11.35 17.89
N ASP A 225 1.68 10.98 17.17
CA ASP A 225 1.78 10.04 16.05
C ASP A 225 2.16 10.74 14.72
N ASN A 226 2.37 9.93 13.68
CA ASN A 226 2.64 10.39 12.32
C ASN A 226 1.43 11.01 11.59
N ASP A 227 0.30 11.11 12.28
CA ASP A 227 -0.90 11.81 11.83
C ASP A 227 -1.05 13.18 12.53
N ASN A 228 -0.01 13.58 13.27
CA ASN A 228 0.07 14.83 14.02
C ASN A 228 -0.96 14.92 15.16
N VAL A 229 -1.43 13.78 15.67
CA VAL A 229 -2.35 13.66 16.81
C VAL A 229 -1.58 13.32 18.08
N TRP A 230 -1.86 14.07 19.14
CA TRP A 230 -1.27 13.86 20.46
C TRP A 230 -2.11 12.90 21.31
N SER A 231 -1.43 12.03 22.07
CA SER A 231 -2.07 11.33 23.17
C SER A 231 -2.53 12.30 24.26
N PRO A 232 -3.48 11.89 25.13
CA PRO A 232 -3.64 12.51 26.44
C PRO A 232 -2.33 12.47 27.25
N TYR A 233 -2.21 13.37 28.23
CA TYR A 233 -1.09 13.32 29.17
C TYR A 233 -1.22 12.14 30.14
N VAL A 234 -0.11 11.45 30.37
CA VAL A 234 0.12 10.68 31.60
C VAL A 234 0.89 11.56 32.59
N GLN A 235 0.61 11.42 33.88
CA GLN A 235 1.22 12.25 34.94
C GLN A 235 1.74 11.38 36.08
N TYR A 236 2.91 11.75 36.59
CA TYR A 236 3.60 11.10 37.71
C TYR A 236 4.12 12.15 38.69
N SER A 237 4.12 11.80 39.97
CA SER A 237 4.77 12.57 41.02
C SER A 237 6.10 11.90 41.39
N VAL A 238 7.17 12.69 41.42
CA VAL A 238 8.50 12.21 41.81
C VAL A 238 8.92 12.96 43.07
N THR A 239 9.15 12.23 44.16
CA THR A 239 9.69 12.80 45.40
C THR A 239 11.18 12.48 45.50
N VAL A 240 12.00 13.52 45.64
CA VAL A 240 13.45 13.43 45.68
C VAL A 240 13.96 13.90 47.04
N ILE A 241 14.73 13.03 47.70
CA ILE A 241 15.23 13.19 49.08
C ILE A 241 16.72 13.60 49.04
#